data_AF-A0A671KZ27-F1
#
_entry.id   AF-A0A671KZ27-F1
#
_cell.length_a   1.000
_cell.length_b   1.000
_cell.length_c   1.000
_cell.angle_alpha   90.00
_cell.angle_beta   90.00
_cell.angle_gamma   90.00
#
_symmetry.space_group_name_H-M   'P 1'
#
loop_
_entity.id
_entity.type
_entity.pdbx_description
1 polymer ?
#
loop_
_entity_poly.entity_id
_entity_poly.type
_entity_poly.pdbx_seq_one_letter_code
_entity_poly.pdbx_strand_id
1 'polypeptide(L)'
;MVMHTVTFAVLVLSIRSFEEGNRSQECDECVPELCPLPLGCRAGLVQDSCGCCSQCANLEGQTCDLGQRDVYGLCGENLGCKLDRSDGADGEEPEAQCVCLSQKPLCGSDGQTYMNTCKYKEAAYLNPGLNVSDGPCRTVPIIKVPPHNLVNATGSSIAFLCEVFAFPMVGYFTCWLQIEEASQMDSGTYRCIARNELGHVSATAILGVLSLNKFPVAQASKMDEKHTTGLWSSLEAARSSEIQYRE
;
A
#
# COMPACT_ATOMS: atom_id res chain seq x y z
N MET A 1 -60.43 -75.14 -3.77
CA MET A 1 -59.24 -74.51 -3.17
C MET A 1 -58.62 -73.62 -4.22
N VAL A 2 -58.86 -72.31 -4.14
CA VAL A 2 -58.17 -71.34 -4.98
C VAL A 2 -57.84 -70.14 -4.11
N MET A 3 -56.59 -70.11 -3.67
CA MET A 3 -55.99 -69.03 -2.88
C MET A 3 -55.37 -68.08 -3.89
N HIS A 4 -56.02 -66.96 -4.19
CA HIS A 4 -55.46 -65.94 -5.05
C HIS A 4 -54.82 -64.83 -4.21
N THR A 5 -53.50 -64.78 -4.33
CA THR A 5 -52.53 -63.84 -3.79
C THR A 5 -52.82 -62.40 -4.27
N VAL A 6 -52.88 -61.45 -3.35
CA VAL A 6 -52.94 -60.01 -3.67
C VAL A 6 -51.52 -59.52 -3.98
N THR A 7 -51.23 -59.24 -5.24
CA THR A 7 -49.96 -58.63 -5.69
C THR A 7 -50.02 -57.11 -5.50
N PHE A 8 -49.24 -56.58 -4.54
CA PHE A 8 -48.98 -55.14 -4.45
C PHE A 8 -48.00 -54.74 -5.55
N ALA A 9 -48.47 -53.98 -6.54
CA ALA A 9 -47.60 -53.34 -7.52
C ALA A 9 -46.80 -52.22 -6.85
N VAL A 10 -45.51 -52.44 -6.61
CA VAL A 10 -44.57 -51.38 -6.19
C VAL A 10 -44.31 -50.51 -7.41
N LEU A 11 -44.88 -49.30 -7.43
CA LEU A 11 -44.57 -48.30 -8.43
C LEU A 11 -43.17 -47.76 -8.15
N VAL A 12 -42.16 -48.29 -8.85
CA VAL A 12 -40.81 -47.73 -8.83
C VAL A 12 -40.86 -46.40 -9.58
N LEU A 13 -41.07 -45.30 -8.85
CA LEU A 13 -40.83 -43.97 -9.37
C LEU A 13 -39.33 -43.88 -9.67
N SER A 14 -38.98 -43.82 -10.96
CA SER A 14 -37.61 -43.60 -11.39
C SER A 14 -37.09 -42.30 -10.78
N ILE A 15 -36.21 -42.43 -9.78
CA ILE A 15 -35.42 -41.32 -9.26
C ILE A 15 -34.52 -40.90 -10.43
N ARG A 16 -34.86 -39.79 -11.10
CA ARG A 16 -33.93 -39.16 -12.04
C ARG A 16 -32.73 -38.71 -11.23
N SER A 17 -31.59 -39.33 -11.50
CA SER A 17 -30.27 -38.84 -11.12
C SER A 17 -30.22 -37.34 -11.40
N PHE A 18 -30.05 -36.53 -10.37
CA PHE A 18 -29.69 -35.13 -10.55
C PHE A 18 -28.23 -35.15 -11.01
N GLU A 19 -28.00 -35.12 -12.33
CA GLU A 19 -26.69 -34.78 -12.85
C GLU A 19 -26.37 -33.40 -12.28
N GLU A 20 -25.28 -33.30 -11.52
CA GLU A 20 -24.65 -32.03 -11.19
C GLU A 20 -24.24 -31.40 -12.52
N GLY A 21 -25.14 -30.60 -13.08
CA GLY A 21 -24.90 -29.82 -14.26
C GLY A 21 -23.69 -28.94 -13.99
N ASN A 22 -22.59 -29.27 -14.66
CA ASN A 22 -21.46 -28.38 -14.86
C ASN A 22 -22.00 -27.08 -15.44
N ARG A 23 -22.22 -26.08 -14.57
CA ARG A 23 -22.81 -24.80 -14.95
C ARG A 23 -21.72 -23.97 -15.61
N SER A 24 -21.34 -24.35 -16.85
CA SER A 24 -20.85 -23.37 -17.80
C SER A 24 -21.92 -22.28 -17.86
N GLN A 25 -21.57 -21.06 -17.44
CA GLN A 25 -22.40 -19.88 -17.67
C GLN A 25 -22.57 -19.75 -19.18
N GLU A 26 -23.61 -20.36 -19.72
CA GLU A 26 -24.07 -20.10 -21.07
C GLU A 26 -24.67 -18.70 -21.05
N CYS A 27 -23.98 -17.78 -21.70
CA CYS A 27 -24.49 -16.46 -21.97
C CYS A 27 -25.60 -16.54 -23.01
N ASP A 28 -26.68 -15.78 -22.78
CA ASP A 28 -27.74 -15.61 -23.76
C ASP A 28 -27.23 -14.82 -25.00
N GLU A 29 -28.01 -14.85 -26.07
CA GLU A 29 -27.72 -14.05 -27.27
C GLU A 29 -27.72 -12.55 -26.93
N CYS A 30 -26.64 -11.87 -27.30
CA CYS A 30 -26.45 -10.46 -26.97
C CYS A 30 -27.45 -9.56 -27.70
N VAL A 31 -28.17 -8.72 -26.94
CA VAL A 31 -29.07 -7.68 -27.47
C VAL A 31 -28.54 -6.30 -27.05
N PRO A 32 -27.72 -5.63 -27.88
CA PRO A 32 -26.99 -4.40 -27.51
C PRO A 32 -27.89 -3.23 -27.09
N GLU A 33 -29.09 -3.13 -27.68
CA GLU A 33 -30.04 -2.05 -27.40
C GLU A 33 -30.59 -2.07 -25.96
N LEU A 34 -30.45 -3.20 -25.25
CA LEU A 34 -30.85 -3.33 -23.86
C LEU A 34 -29.73 -2.97 -22.88
N CYS A 35 -28.52 -2.69 -23.38
CA CYS A 35 -27.40 -2.35 -22.53
C CYS A 35 -27.56 -0.95 -21.91
N PRO A 36 -27.32 -0.80 -20.60
CA PRO A 36 -27.31 0.51 -19.96
C PRO A 36 -26.17 1.36 -20.50
N LEU A 37 -26.38 2.69 -20.61
CA LEU A 37 -25.34 3.61 -21.04
C LEU A 37 -24.34 3.87 -19.89
N PRO A 38 -23.06 3.52 -20.05
CA PRO A 38 -22.06 3.75 -19.02
C PRO A 38 -21.60 5.22 -19.04
N LEU A 39 -21.68 5.89 -17.89
CA LEU A 39 -21.30 7.30 -17.71
C LEU A 39 -20.18 7.43 -16.66
N GLY A 40 -19.24 8.33 -16.89
CA GLY A 40 -18.22 8.65 -15.88
C GLY A 40 -17.11 7.60 -15.71
N CYS A 41 -16.88 6.73 -16.69
CA CYS A 41 -15.95 5.60 -16.57
C CYS A 41 -14.47 6.04 -16.66
N ARG A 42 -13.95 6.52 -15.52
CA ARG A 42 -12.57 7.02 -15.38
C ARG A 42 -11.50 5.97 -15.66
N ALA A 43 -11.77 4.70 -15.40
CA ALA A 43 -10.88 3.57 -15.69
C ALA A 43 -11.07 3.00 -17.12
N GLY A 44 -11.91 3.65 -17.94
CA GLY A 44 -12.30 3.16 -19.25
C GLY A 44 -13.48 2.19 -19.19
N LEU A 45 -13.77 1.60 -20.35
CA LEU A 45 -14.86 0.65 -20.53
C LEU A 45 -14.29 -0.77 -20.67
N VAL A 46 -15.00 -1.72 -20.09
CA VAL A 46 -14.78 -3.16 -20.25
C VAL A 46 -16.07 -3.79 -20.75
N GLN A 47 -15.97 -4.94 -21.41
CA GLN A 47 -17.16 -5.73 -21.71
C GLN A 47 -17.54 -6.55 -20.48
N ASP A 48 -18.84 -6.83 -20.33
CA ASP A 48 -19.33 -7.78 -19.33
C ASP A 48 -18.73 -9.19 -19.51
N SER A 49 -18.97 -10.08 -18.54
CA SER A 49 -18.49 -11.47 -18.59
C SER A 49 -18.95 -12.26 -19.83
N CYS A 50 -20.02 -11.81 -20.48
CA CYS A 50 -20.58 -12.37 -21.71
C CYS A 50 -20.11 -11.69 -22.99
N GLY A 51 -19.32 -10.61 -22.90
CA GLY A 51 -18.84 -9.84 -24.06
C GLY A 51 -19.90 -8.94 -24.72
N CYS A 52 -21.07 -8.74 -24.10
CA CYS A 52 -22.21 -8.05 -24.71
C CYS A 52 -22.21 -6.54 -24.41
N CYS A 53 -22.44 -6.16 -23.17
CA CYS A 53 -22.59 -4.77 -22.76
C CYS A 53 -21.25 -4.13 -22.36
N SER A 54 -21.10 -2.85 -22.69
CA SER A 54 -19.98 -2.04 -22.19
C SER A 54 -20.31 -1.51 -20.79
N GLN A 55 -19.43 -1.77 -19.82
CA GLN A 55 -19.57 -1.34 -18.44
C GLN A 55 -18.35 -0.52 -18.00
N CYS A 56 -18.51 0.31 -16.97
CA CYS A 56 -17.36 0.99 -16.38
C CYS A 56 -16.43 -0.04 -15.75
N ALA A 57 -15.15 0.09 -16.02
CA ALA A 57 -14.14 -0.77 -15.43
C ALA A 57 -13.71 -0.26 -14.03
N ASN A 58 -13.23 -1.18 -13.21
CA ASN A 58 -12.73 -0.89 -11.87
C ASN A 58 -11.39 -0.14 -11.91
N LEU A 59 -11.26 0.83 -11.02
CA LEU A 59 -10.08 1.68 -10.80
C LEU A 59 -9.02 0.96 -9.96
N GLU A 60 -7.79 1.47 -9.99
CA GLU A 60 -6.71 0.97 -9.12
C GLU A 60 -7.12 1.05 -7.64
N GLY A 61 -7.01 -0.07 -6.91
CA GLY A 61 -7.41 -0.23 -5.51
C GLY A 61 -8.84 -0.70 -5.28
N GLN A 62 -9.68 -0.79 -6.32
CA GLN A 62 -11.03 -1.36 -6.19
C GLN A 62 -10.99 -2.89 -6.26
N THR A 63 -11.92 -3.54 -5.56
CA THR A 63 -12.11 -4.98 -5.61
C THR A 63 -12.47 -5.45 -7.01
N CYS A 64 -12.03 -6.65 -7.38
CA CYS A 64 -12.25 -7.22 -8.70
C CYS A 64 -12.40 -8.74 -8.63
N ASP A 65 -13.01 -9.31 -9.68
CA ASP A 65 -13.18 -10.75 -9.75
C ASP A 65 -11.97 -11.46 -10.36
N LEU A 66 -11.57 -12.57 -9.73
CA LEU A 66 -10.59 -13.51 -10.28
C LEU A 66 -11.34 -14.65 -10.97
N GLY A 67 -11.33 -14.65 -12.31
CA GLY A 67 -11.88 -15.75 -13.10
C GLY A 67 -13.37 -15.59 -13.41
N GLN A 68 -14.18 -16.57 -13.01
CA GLN A 68 -15.55 -16.78 -13.52
C GLN A 68 -16.66 -16.29 -12.58
N ARG A 69 -16.28 -15.56 -11.52
CA ARG A 69 -17.24 -14.82 -10.69
C ARG A 69 -17.42 -13.45 -11.35
N ASP A 70 -18.65 -12.95 -11.39
CA ASP A 70 -18.98 -11.62 -11.94
C ASP A 70 -19.81 -10.89 -10.88
N VAL A 71 -19.14 -10.53 -9.78
CA VAL A 71 -19.72 -9.88 -8.60
C VAL A 71 -19.17 -8.48 -8.44
N TYR A 72 -17.85 -8.34 -8.52
CA TYR A 72 -17.12 -7.09 -8.35
C TYR A 72 -16.75 -6.43 -9.67
N GLY A 73 -16.72 -7.18 -10.78
CA GLY A 73 -16.43 -6.69 -12.13
C GLY A 73 -14.95 -6.71 -12.49
N LEU A 74 -14.65 -6.21 -13.70
CA LEU A 74 -13.32 -6.26 -14.30
C LEU A 74 -12.54 -4.96 -14.13
N CYS A 75 -11.22 -5.09 -14.03
CA CYS A 75 -10.31 -3.96 -13.96
C CYS A 75 -10.19 -3.21 -15.30
N GLY A 76 -9.93 -1.91 -15.22
CA GLY A 76 -9.72 -1.07 -16.39
C GLY A 76 -8.46 -1.36 -17.20
N GLU A 77 -8.28 -0.60 -18.26
CA GLU A 77 -7.13 -0.74 -19.13
C GLU A 77 -5.81 -0.48 -18.37
N ASN A 78 -4.79 -1.33 -18.59
CA ASN A 78 -3.52 -1.34 -17.86
C ASN A 78 -3.61 -1.70 -16.36
N LEU A 79 -4.73 -2.29 -15.93
CA LEU A 79 -4.88 -2.83 -14.57
C LEU A 79 -4.96 -4.36 -14.63
N GLY A 80 -4.43 -5.02 -13.60
CA GLY A 80 -4.59 -6.46 -13.39
C GLY A 80 -5.24 -6.74 -12.05
N CYS A 81 -6.18 -7.68 -12.01
CA CYS A 81 -6.78 -8.14 -10.76
C CYS A 81 -5.79 -9.05 -10.00
N LYS A 82 -5.42 -8.68 -8.77
CA LYS A 82 -4.42 -9.38 -7.96
C LYS A 82 -4.91 -9.53 -6.52
N LEU A 83 -4.65 -10.69 -5.90
CA LEU A 83 -4.88 -10.88 -4.46
C LEU A 83 -3.89 -10.04 -3.67
N ASP A 84 -4.38 -9.24 -2.73
CA ASP A 84 -3.51 -8.65 -1.72
C ASP A 84 -3.14 -9.74 -0.71
N ARG A 85 -1.84 -9.94 -0.49
CA ARG A 85 -1.32 -10.93 0.48
C ARG A 85 -0.88 -10.26 1.78
N SER A 86 -1.14 -8.96 1.93
CA SER A 86 -0.43 -8.16 2.93
C SER A 86 -1.04 -8.13 4.33
N ASP A 87 -2.28 -8.53 4.59
CA ASP A 87 -2.79 -8.58 5.97
C ASP A 87 -3.70 -9.79 6.21
N GLY A 88 -3.07 -10.94 6.47
CA GLY A 88 -3.73 -12.11 7.04
C GLY A 88 -3.56 -12.18 8.56
N ALA A 89 -3.89 -11.09 9.27
CA ALA A 89 -4.23 -11.19 10.69
C ALA A 89 -5.73 -11.52 10.75
N ASP A 90 -6.04 -12.72 11.23
CA ASP A 90 -7.39 -13.22 11.50
C ASP A 90 -8.29 -13.53 10.28
N GLY A 91 -8.06 -14.68 9.62
CA GLY A 91 -9.14 -15.51 9.03
C GLY A 91 -10.02 -14.93 7.92
N GLU A 92 -9.77 -13.71 7.45
CA GLU A 92 -10.50 -13.09 6.32
C GLU A 92 -9.94 -13.62 4.98
N GLU A 93 -10.85 -13.96 4.06
CA GLU A 93 -10.45 -14.36 2.70
C GLU A 93 -9.79 -13.15 2.00
N PRO A 94 -8.58 -13.31 1.43
CA PRO A 94 -7.89 -12.20 0.80
C PRO A 94 -8.70 -11.69 -0.40
N GLU A 95 -9.07 -10.42 -0.37
CA GLU A 95 -9.80 -9.78 -1.46
C GLU A 95 -8.84 -9.44 -2.62
N ALA A 96 -9.30 -9.65 -3.85
CA ALA A 96 -8.55 -9.28 -5.03
C ALA A 96 -8.86 -7.83 -5.41
N GLN A 97 -7.83 -7.07 -5.75
CA GLN A 97 -7.93 -5.67 -6.13
C GLN A 97 -7.24 -5.39 -7.47
N CYS A 98 -7.71 -4.35 -8.16
CA CYS A 98 -7.11 -3.87 -9.38
C CYS A 98 -5.80 -3.14 -9.07
N VAL A 99 -4.69 -3.62 -9.65
CA VAL A 99 -3.36 -3.03 -9.48
C VAL A 99 -2.82 -2.59 -10.84
N CYS A 100 -2.23 -1.40 -10.91
CA CYS A 100 -1.67 -0.92 -12.18
C CYS A 100 -0.50 -1.78 -12.62
N LEU A 101 -0.52 -2.21 -13.88
CA LEU A 101 0.50 -3.10 -14.45
C LEU A 101 1.89 -2.44 -14.58
N SER A 102 1.94 -1.11 -14.60
CA SER A 102 3.18 -0.34 -14.77
C SER A 102 3.26 0.79 -13.76
N GLN A 103 4.11 0.65 -12.74
CA GLN A 103 4.35 1.66 -11.71
C GLN A 103 5.36 2.75 -12.14
N LYS A 104 5.41 3.06 -13.44
CA LYS A 104 6.33 4.06 -14.00
C LYS A 104 5.75 5.47 -13.86
N PRO A 105 6.45 6.41 -13.19
CA PRO A 105 5.97 7.76 -13.04
C PRO A 105 6.00 8.55 -14.35
N LEU A 106 5.04 9.46 -14.50
CA LEU A 106 4.85 10.36 -15.65
C LEU A 106 4.73 11.80 -15.15
N CYS A 107 5.18 12.75 -15.96
CA CYS A 107 5.07 14.17 -15.65
C CYS A 107 4.01 14.79 -16.54
N GLY A 108 2.94 15.29 -15.94
CA GLY A 108 1.89 15.99 -16.65
C GLY A 108 2.29 17.40 -17.07
N SER A 109 1.66 17.85 -18.13
CA SER A 109 1.69 19.26 -18.59
C SER A 109 1.10 20.25 -17.59
N ASP A 110 0.37 19.76 -16.60
CA ASP A 110 -0.10 20.48 -15.42
C ASP A 110 0.95 20.60 -14.30
N GLY A 111 2.15 20.04 -14.50
CA GLY A 111 3.22 19.98 -13.50
C GLY A 111 3.01 18.93 -12.42
N GLN A 112 1.98 18.08 -12.53
CA GLN A 112 1.72 17.00 -11.59
C GLN A 112 2.44 15.72 -12.00
N THR A 113 3.10 15.09 -11.02
CA THR A 113 3.66 13.76 -11.19
C THR A 113 2.56 12.72 -10.99
N TYR A 114 2.27 11.95 -12.03
CA TYR A 114 1.41 10.79 -11.97
C TYR A 114 2.26 9.56 -11.66
N MET A 115 1.98 8.85 -10.56
CA MET A 115 2.82 7.73 -10.10
C MET A 115 2.88 6.55 -11.08
N ASN A 116 1.84 6.40 -11.88
CA ASN A 116 1.72 5.36 -12.87
C ASN A 116 0.79 5.79 -14.02
N THR A 117 0.73 4.99 -15.10
CA THR A 117 -0.13 5.28 -16.26
C THR A 117 -1.62 5.26 -15.92
N CYS A 118 -2.04 4.45 -14.94
CA CYS A 118 -3.43 4.32 -14.53
C CYS A 118 -3.93 5.63 -13.89
N LYS A 119 -3.15 6.21 -12.96
CA LYS A 119 -3.45 7.52 -12.35
C LYS A 119 -3.46 8.66 -13.36
N TYR A 120 -2.56 8.63 -14.35
CA TYR A 120 -2.61 9.59 -15.45
C TYR A 120 -3.92 9.46 -16.26
N LYS A 121 -4.33 8.23 -16.65
CA LYS A 121 -5.56 8.01 -17.42
C LYS A 121 -6.81 8.50 -16.68
N GLU A 122 -6.88 8.25 -15.37
CA GLU A 122 -7.95 8.78 -14.52
C GLU A 122 -8.03 10.32 -14.59
N ALA A 123 -6.89 11.01 -14.53
CA ALA A 123 -6.83 12.47 -14.59
C ALA A 123 -7.09 13.02 -16.00
N ALA A 124 -6.61 12.34 -17.04
CA ALA A 124 -6.84 12.70 -18.44
C ALA A 124 -8.32 12.58 -18.84
N TYR A 125 -9.06 11.65 -18.23
CA TYR A 125 -10.52 11.58 -18.40
C TYR A 125 -11.22 12.86 -17.95
N LEU A 126 -10.80 13.41 -16.81
CA LEU A 126 -11.35 14.65 -16.26
C LEU A 126 -10.82 15.91 -16.94
N ASN A 127 -9.62 15.84 -17.52
CA ASN A 127 -8.92 16.96 -18.15
C ASN A 127 -8.54 16.62 -19.60
N PRO A 128 -9.46 16.76 -20.56
CA PRO A 128 -9.18 16.52 -21.97
C PRO A 128 -8.05 17.44 -22.46
N GLY A 129 -6.95 16.86 -22.94
CA GLY A 129 -5.76 17.60 -23.40
C GLY A 129 -4.57 17.60 -22.44
N LEU A 130 -4.69 16.95 -21.29
CA LEU A 130 -3.56 16.67 -20.41
C LEU A 130 -2.53 15.78 -21.13
N ASN A 131 -1.38 16.35 -21.46
CA ASN A 131 -0.25 15.62 -22.02
C ASN A 131 0.74 15.21 -20.92
N VAL A 132 1.54 14.17 -21.18
CA VAL A 132 2.58 13.67 -20.27
C VAL A 132 3.92 13.45 -20.97
N SER A 133 5.00 13.54 -20.19
CA SER A 133 6.35 13.07 -20.55
C SER A 133 6.79 11.94 -19.63
N ASP A 134 7.78 11.16 -20.07
CA ASP A 134 8.36 10.08 -19.27
C ASP A 134 9.07 10.61 -18.02
N GLY A 135 8.91 9.90 -16.91
CA GLY A 135 9.50 10.24 -15.62
C GLY A 135 8.67 11.26 -14.84
N PRO A 136 8.95 11.44 -13.53
CA PRO A 136 8.22 12.37 -12.70
C PRO A 136 8.58 13.82 -13.01
N CYS A 137 7.74 14.76 -12.58
CA CYS A 137 8.04 16.18 -12.75
C CYS A 137 9.23 16.63 -11.90
N ARG A 138 10.04 17.52 -12.46
CA ARG A 138 11.14 18.18 -11.74
C ARG A 138 10.54 19.19 -10.75
N THR A 139 10.83 19.01 -9.47
CA THR A 139 10.33 19.86 -8.39
C THR A 139 11.38 20.03 -7.29
N VAL A 140 11.22 21.05 -6.45
CA VAL A 140 11.92 21.10 -5.16
C VAL A 140 11.61 19.83 -4.34
N PRO A 141 12.51 19.38 -3.44
CA PRO A 141 12.26 18.17 -2.64
C PRO A 141 11.00 18.33 -1.79
N ILE A 142 10.30 17.23 -1.52
CA ILE A 142 9.06 17.20 -0.73
C ILE A 142 9.29 16.28 0.47
N ILE A 143 9.11 16.79 1.68
CA ILE A 143 9.16 15.97 2.90
C ILE A 143 7.86 15.18 2.99
N LYS A 144 7.94 13.85 2.84
CA LYS A 144 6.82 12.92 2.92
C LYS A 144 6.56 12.49 4.36
N VAL A 145 7.62 12.22 5.10
CA VAL A 145 7.55 11.92 6.54
C VAL A 145 8.49 12.89 7.26
N PRO A 146 7.95 13.89 8.00
CA PRO A 146 8.77 14.79 8.80
C PRO A 146 9.25 14.10 10.08
N PRO A 147 10.35 14.59 10.69
CA PRO A 147 10.78 14.08 12.00
C PRO A 147 9.75 14.43 13.07
N HIS A 148 9.54 13.51 14.01
CA HIS A 148 8.59 13.68 15.10
C HIS A 148 9.27 14.19 16.37
N ASN A 149 8.53 14.95 17.19
CA ASN A 149 9.01 15.38 18.51
C ASN A 149 9.18 14.18 19.43
N LEU A 150 10.27 14.16 20.20
CA LEU A 150 10.63 13.06 21.09
C LEU A 150 10.94 13.60 22.49
N VAL A 151 10.55 12.83 23.50
CA VAL A 151 10.98 13.06 24.88
C VAL A 151 11.52 11.75 25.42
N ASN A 152 12.76 11.75 25.88
CA ASN A 152 13.46 10.56 26.34
C ASN A 152 14.27 10.85 27.61
N ALA A 153 14.93 9.83 28.15
CA ALA A 153 15.71 9.93 29.38
C ALA A 153 17.21 9.82 29.12
N THR A 154 18.03 10.29 30.07
CA THR A 154 19.48 10.18 29.95
C THR A 154 19.93 8.73 29.75
N GLY A 155 20.83 8.48 28.80
CA GLY A 155 21.34 7.15 28.44
C GLY A 155 20.51 6.41 27.39
N SER A 156 19.38 6.96 26.91
CA SER A 156 18.57 6.33 25.86
C SER A 156 19.23 6.44 24.47
N SER A 157 18.94 5.49 23.58
CA SER A 157 19.21 5.63 22.14
C SER A 157 17.99 6.19 21.42
N ILE A 158 18.18 7.22 20.60
CA ILE A 158 17.11 7.99 19.94
C ILE A 158 17.41 8.07 18.45
N ALA A 159 16.40 7.94 17.60
CA ALA A 159 16.53 8.17 16.16
C ALA A 159 15.46 9.13 15.65
N PHE A 160 15.86 10.17 14.93
CA PHE A 160 14.97 10.97 14.10
C PHE A 160 14.95 10.42 12.69
N LEU A 161 13.76 10.30 12.11
CA LEU A 161 13.53 9.84 10.74
C LEU A 161 12.98 11.00 9.91
N CYS A 162 13.45 11.14 8.69
CA CYS A 162 12.89 12.11 7.73
C CYS A 162 12.93 11.49 6.34
N GLU A 163 11.75 11.33 5.74
CA GLU A 163 11.62 10.77 4.39
C GLU A 163 11.27 11.87 3.40
N VAL A 164 12.07 11.97 2.35
CA VAL A 164 11.98 13.02 1.35
C VAL A 164 11.86 12.40 -0.03
N PHE A 165 10.98 12.96 -0.86
CA PHE A 165 10.88 12.65 -2.27
C PHE A 165 11.49 13.79 -3.09
N ALA A 166 12.41 13.49 -4.01
CA ALA A 166 13.00 14.50 -4.88
C ALA A 166 13.31 13.96 -6.28
N PHE A 167 13.01 14.76 -7.31
CA PHE A 167 13.44 14.52 -8.69
C PHE A 167 14.07 15.80 -9.24
N PRO A 168 15.28 15.75 -9.84
CA PRO A 168 15.98 14.59 -10.43
C PRO A 168 16.86 13.77 -9.47
N MET A 169 16.81 13.99 -8.15
CA MET A 169 17.64 13.26 -7.19
C MET A 169 17.31 11.76 -7.06
N VAL A 170 16.36 11.22 -7.82
CA VAL A 170 15.98 9.80 -7.93
C VAL A 170 15.40 9.19 -6.64
N GLY A 171 14.11 9.44 -6.39
CA GLY A 171 13.28 8.57 -5.54
C GLY A 171 13.02 9.06 -4.11
N TYR A 172 12.62 8.13 -3.25
CA TYR A 172 12.42 8.33 -1.81
C TYR A 172 13.76 8.15 -1.09
N PHE A 173 14.15 9.17 -0.32
CA PHE A 173 15.33 9.16 0.52
C PHE A 173 14.90 9.21 1.98
N THR A 174 15.26 8.17 2.72
CA THR A 174 15.13 8.18 4.18
C THR A 174 16.46 8.64 4.76
N CYS A 175 16.47 9.82 5.38
CA CYS A 175 17.57 10.26 6.21
C CYS A 175 17.22 10.01 7.68
N TRP A 176 18.24 9.63 8.47
CA TRP A 176 18.09 9.41 9.89
C TRP A 176 19.26 10.00 10.66
N LEU A 177 18.97 10.46 11.88
CA LEU A 177 19.95 10.93 12.84
C LEU A 177 19.75 10.11 14.12
N GLN A 178 20.77 9.35 14.51
CA GLN A 178 20.77 8.61 15.77
C GLN A 178 21.67 9.28 16.80
N ILE A 179 21.19 9.32 18.04
CA ILE A 179 21.90 9.79 19.21
C ILE A 179 21.95 8.62 20.18
N GLU A 180 23.16 8.12 20.44
CA GLU A 180 23.41 7.08 21.44
C GLU A 180 23.74 7.73 22.78
N GLU A 181 23.36 7.08 23.88
CA GLU A 181 23.57 7.56 25.25
C GLU A 181 23.12 9.03 25.46
N ALA A 182 21.91 9.36 25.01
CA ALA A 182 21.41 10.73 24.99
C ALA A 182 21.54 11.43 26.35
N SER A 183 21.96 12.68 26.33
CA SER A 183 22.18 13.52 27.50
C SER A 183 21.24 14.73 27.50
N GLN A 184 21.14 15.43 28.63
CA GLN A 184 20.36 16.68 28.67
C GLN A 184 20.87 17.72 27.67
N MET A 185 22.16 17.69 27.30
CA MET A 185 22.77 18.61 26.34
C MET A 185 22.30 18.37 24.90
N ASP A 186 21.73 17.19 24.61
CA ASP A 186 21.15 16.86 23.32
C ASP A 186 19.71 17.40 23.19
N SER A 187 19.15 17.97 24.25
CA SER A 187 17.83 18.61 24.16
C SER A 187 17.91 19.84 23.25
N GLY A 188 17.02 19.92 22.26
CA GLY A 188 17.07 20.98 21.26
C GLY A 188 16.07 20.81 20.13
N THR A 189 16.14 21.73 19.17
CA THR A 189 15.37 21.63 17.93
C THR A 189 16.26 21.09 16.83
N TYR A 190 15.86 19.95 16.27
CA TYR A 190 16.49 19.29 15.15
C TYR A 190 15.76 19.65 13.86
N ARG A 191 16.52 19.82 12.77
CA ARG A 191 15.97 20.22 11.48
C ARG A 191 16.48 19.32 10.37
N CYS A 192 15.56 18.66 9.69
CA CYS A 192 15.82 17.95 8.45
C CYS A 192 15.75 18.97 7.31
N ILE A 193 16.79 19.04 6.46
CA ILE A 193 16.85 19.93 5.30
C ILE A 193 17.16 19.09 4.07
N ALA A 194 16.33 19.22 3.03
CA ALA A 194 16.57 18.60 1.74
C ALA A 194 16.71 19.66 0.66
N ARG A 195 17.74 19.54 -0.16
CA ARG A 195 18.09 20.52 -1.19
C ARG A 195 18.40 19.84 -2.51
N ASN A 196 17.93 20.42 -3.60
CA ASN A 196 18.33 20.07 -4.97
C ASN A 196 18.62 21.35 -5.79
N GLU A 197 18.84 21.18 -7.10
CA GLU A 197 19.12 22.29 -8.03
C GLU A 197 17.96 23.29 -8.17
N LEU A 198 16.73 22.91 -7.80
CA LEU A 198 15.55 23.76 -7.87
C LEU A 198 15.29 24.52 -6.56
N GLY A 199 15.82 24.06 -5.43
CA GLY A 199 15.58 24.71 -4.14
C GLY A 199 15.78 23.79 -2.93
N HIS A 200 15.23 24.18 -1.78
CA HIS A 200 15.30 23.40 -0.56
C HIS A 200 14.01 23.48 0.26
N VAL A 201 13.77 22.45 1.07
CA VAL A 201 12.69 22.36 2.05
C VAL A 201 13.27 21.92 3.39
N SER A 202 12.56 22.22 4.49
CA SER A 202 12.98 21.77 5.81
C SER A 202 11.79 21.46 6.72
N ALA A 203 11.99 20.53 7.66
CA ALA A 203 11.06 20.20 8.73
C ALA A 203 11.81 20.08 10.06
N THR A 204 11.15 20.39 11.17
CA THR A 204 11.76 20.44 12.49
C THR A 204 11.11 19.49 13.48
N ALA A 205 11.91 18.94 14.38
CA ALA A 205 11.47 18.17 15.53
C ALA A 205 12.16 18.68 16.81
N ILE A 206 11.50 18.52 17.95
CA ILE A 206 12.02 18.90 19.26
C ILE A 206 12.40 17.64 20.03
N LEU A 207 13.61 17.63 20.59
CA LEU A 207 14.06 16.63 21.55
C LEU A 207 14.07 17.21 22.96
N GLY A 208 13.40 16.55 23.90
CA GLY A 208 13.59 16.76 25.33
C GLY A 208 14.25 15.56 25.99
N VAL A 209 15.39 15.74 26.66
CA VAL A 209 16.03 14.66 27.44
C VAL A 209 15.94 14.95 28.94
N LEU A 210 15.20 14.10 29.64
CA LEU A 210 14.99 14.17 31.07
C LEU A 210 16.13 13.50 31.83
N SER A 211 16.63 14.15 32.86
CA SER A 211 17.63 13.56 33.76
C SER A 211 16.96 12.59 34.72
N LEU A 212 17.42 11.33 34.73
CA LEU A 212 16.93 10.31 35.66
C LEU A 212 17.25 10.63 37.13
N ASN A 213 18.21 11.53 37.37
CA ASN A 213 18.60 11.97 38.72
C ASN A 213 17.56 12.89 39.39
N LYS A 214 16.48 13.27 38.70
CA LYS A 214 15.37 14.07 39.26
C LYS A 214 14.14 13.26 39.66
N PHE A 215 14.11 11.96 39.40
CA PHE A 215 13.14 11.08 40.04
C PHE A 215 13.76 10.55 41.33
N PRO A 216 13.22 10.90 42.52
CA PRO A 216 13.67 10.26 43.74
C PRO A 216 13.33 8.77 43.63
N VAL A 217 14.33 7.96 43.29
CA VAL A 217 14.29 6.52 43.54
C VAL A 217 14.16 6.40 45.05
N ALA A 218 12.94 6.17 45.53
CA ALA A 218 12.74 5.69 46.88
C ALA A 218 13.61 4.44 47.02
N GLN A 219 14.53 4.47 47.98
CA GLN A 219 15.51 3.43 48.24
C GLN A 219 14.82 2.07 48.37
N ALA A 220 14.91 1.25 47.33
CA ALA A 220 14.74 -0.18 47.46
C ALA A 220 16.11 -0.76 47.84
N SER A 221 16.20 -1.20 49.08
CA SER A 221 17.37 -1.84 49.69
C SER A 221 17.82 -3.09 48.92
N LYS A 222 19.12 -3.09 48.57
CA LYS A 222 20.09 -4.21 48.56
C LYS A 222 19.66 -5.59 48.00
N MET A 223 20.29 -6.00 46.90
CA MET A 223 20.68 -7.40 46.66
C MET A 223 21.95 -7.43 45.80
N ASP A 224 23.03 -7.98 46.33
CA ASP A 224 24.29 -8.26 45.63
C ASP A 224 24.12 -9.50 44.71
N GLU A 225 24.52 -9.44 43.42
CA GLU A 225 25.25 -10.56 42.80
C GLU A 225 25.97 -10.22 41.48
N LYS A 226 27.31 -10.37 41.57
CA LYS A 226 28.39 -10.69 40.63
C LYS A 226 28.18 -10.84 39.11
N HIS A 227 29.17 -10.25 38.40
CA HIS A 227 29.91 -10.72 37.21
C HIS A 227 29.14 -11.33 36.03
N THR A 228 29.27 -10.73 34.84
CA THR A 228 29.86 -11.44 33.69
C THR A 228 30.43 -10.45 32.65
N THR A 229 31.70 -10.64 32.30
CA THR A 229 32.41 -10.04 31.16
C THR A 229 32.08 -10.79 29.87
N GLY A 230 31.89 -10.10 28.76
CA GLY A 230 31.76 -10.70 27.42
C GLY A 230 32.25 -9.76 26.31
N LEU A 231 33.46 -10.05 25.81
CA LEU A 231 34.07 -9.50 24.59
C LEU A 231 33.28 -9.95 23.34
N TRP A 232 33.01 -9.07 22.37
CA TRP A 232 32.95 -9.44 20.95
C TRP A 232 33.45 -8.29 20.04
N SER A 233 33.92 -8.72 18.87
CA SER A 233 34.92 -8.15 17.97
C SER A 233 34.43 -7.14 16.94
N SER A 234 35.40 -6.33 16.51
CA SER A 234 35.47 -5.40 15.38
C SER A 234 34.80 -5.88 14.08
N LEU A 235 34.27 -4.92 13.31
CA LEU A 235 34.47 -4.82 11.85
C LEU A 235 34.06 -3.42 11.33
N GLU A 236 35.02 -2.76 10.69
CA GLU A 236 34.94 -1.47 10.02
C GLU A 236 34.34 -1.60 8.61
N ALA A 237 33.56 -0.59 8.17
CA ALA A 237 33.36 -0.10 6.79
C ALA A 237 32.05 0.74 6.77
N ALA A 238 31.88 1.89 6.11
CA ALA A 238 32.73 2.70 5.26
C ALA A 238 32.20 4.15 5.22
N ARG A 239 33.17 5.07 5.18
CA ARG A 239 33.23 6.44 4.65
C ARG A 239 32.04 6.97 3.79
N SER A 240 31.69 8.24 4.06
CA SER A 240 31.26 9.30 3.13
C SER A 240 29.78 9.72 3.11
N SER A 241 29.41 10.68 3.95
CA SER A 241 28.95 12.01 3.50
C SER A 241 28.99 12.98 4.70
N GLU A 242 29.80 14.02 4.59
CA GLU A 242 29.82 15.13 5.54
C GLU A 242 28.46 15.86 5.47
N ILE A 243 27.65 15.69 6.51
CA ILE A 243 26.44 16.49 6.72
C ILE A 243 26.68 17.31 8.00
N GLN A 244 26.69 18.62 7.82
CA GLN A 244 27.05 19.58 8.85
C GLN A 244 25.82 19.90 9.70
N TYR A 245 25.85 19.51 10.99
CA TYR A 245 24.82 19.84 11.98
C TYR A 245 25.34 20.90 12.95
N ARG A 246 24.93 22.16 12.76
CA ARG A 246 24.93 23.38 13.63
C ARG A 246 25.15 24.61 12.74
N GLU A 247 24.49 25.75 12.93
CA GLU A 247 24.17 26.48 14.17
C GLU A 247 22.66 26.68 14.45
#